data_AF-A0AAD8ANU2-F1
#
_entry.id   AF-A0AAD8ANU2-F1
#
_cell.length_a   1.000
_cell.length_b   1.000
_cell.length_c   1.000
_cell.angle_alpha   90.00
_cell.angle_beta   90.00
_cell.angle_gamma   90.00
#
_symmetry.space_group_name_H-M   'P 1'
#
loop_
_entity.id
_entity.type
_entity.pdbx_description
1 polymer ?
#
loop_
_entity_poly.entity_id
_entity_poly.type
_entity_poly.pdbx_seq_one_letter_code
_entity_poly.pdbx_strand_id
1 'polypeptide(L)'
;YLSSLKSVGPKLVPFFKTVAIYFVLFIPVERPSLFAMLIKCLPIVSLVVFVLLHGMSLGDEYAFSRRILTGLLFSCLGDALLVWPHYFLHGMAAFGVAQIMYTAAFGFKPLNASLGATLYLLCAM
;
A
#
# COMPACT_ATOMS: atom_id res chain seq x y z
N TYR A 1 21.24 3.46 -13.64
CA TYR A 1 20.12 3.82 -12.74
C TYR A 1 18.96 4.50 -13.49
N LEU A 2 19.21 5.58 -14.25
CA LEU A 2 18.18 6.30 -15.05
C LEU A 2 17.44 5.43 -16.10
N SER A 3 18.10 4.42 -16.68
CA SER A 3 17.49 3.51 -17.67
C SER A 3 16.44 2.55 -17.05
N SER A 4 16.63 2.12 -15.80
CA SER A 4 15.67 1.25 -15.11
C SER A 4 14.40 2.01 -14.69
N LEU A 5 14.56 3.26 -14.22
CA LEU A 5 13.43 4.15 -13.90
C LEU A 5 12.56 4.47 -15.13
N LYS A 6 13.16 4.66 -16.31
CA LYS A 6 12.43 4.87 -17.57
C LYS A 6 11.59 3.65 -17.99
N SER A 7 11.97 2.44 -17.57
CA SER A 7 11.23 1.19 -17.87
C SER A 7 10.05 0.97 -16.92
N VAL A 8 10.19 1.39 -15.66
CA VAL A 8 9.17 1.16 -14.61
C VAL A 8 8.12 2.29 -14.55
N GLY A 9 8.52 3.54 -14.79
CA GLY A 9 7.62 4.70 -14.73
C GLY A 9 6.32 4.57 -15.54
N PRO A 10 6.37 4.18 -16.83
CA PRO A 10 5.16 3.99 -17.65
C PRO A 10 4.21 2.92 -17.09
N LYS A 11 4.72 1.93 -16.36
CA LYS A 11 3.94 0.82 -15.81
C LYS A 11 3.16 1.19 -14.55
N LEU A 12 3.55 2.27 -13.88
CA LEU A 12 2.85 2.85 -12.72
C LEU A 12 1.79 3.89 -13.12
N VAL A 13 1.65 4.20 -14.41
CA VAL A 13 0.62 5.14 -14.90
C VAL A 13 -0.81 4.76 -14.43
N PRO A 14 -1.23 3.47 -14.42
CA PRO A 14 -2.55 3.09 -13.91
C PRO A 14 -2.74 3.47 -12.43
N PHE A 15 -1.70 3.33 -11.61
CA PHE A 15 -1.73 3.73 -10.20
C PHE A 15 -1.96 5.24 -10.05
N PHE A 16 -1.14 6.06 -10.70
CA PHE A 16 -1.32 7.51 -10.60
C PHE A 16 -2.67 7.98 -11.13
N LYS A 17 -3.19 7.35 -12.19
CA LYS A 17 -4.53 7.65 -12.71
C LYS A 17 -5.62 7.33 -11.70
N THR A 18 -5.59 6.16 -11.09
CA THR A 18 -6.59 5.75 -10.08
C THR A 18 -6.51 6.58 -8.81
N VAL A 19 -5.31 6.97 -8.36
CA VAL A 19 -5.10 7.93 -7.27
C VAL A 19 -5.73 9.29 -7.62
N ALA A 20 -5.46 9.80 -8.82
CA ALA A 20 -6.07 11.05 -9.27
C ALA A 20 -7.59 10.97 -9.30
N ILE A 21 -8.16 9.88 -9.82
CA ILE A 21 -9.62 9.64 -9.82
C ILE A 21 -10.17 9.64 -8.39
N TYR A 22 -9.53 8.94 -7.45
CA TYR A 22 -9.94 8.91 -6.05
C TYR A 22 -10.01 10.32 -5.43
N PHE A 23 -8.95 11.12 -5.59
CA PHE A 23 -8.91 12.47 -5.04
C PHE A 23 -9.84 13.46 -5.76
N VAL A 24 -10.01 13.34 -7.08
CA VAL A 24 -10.88 14.23 -7.87
C VAL A 24 -12.36 13.95 -7.61
N LEU A 25 -12.75 12.67 -7.47
CA LEU A 25 -14.14 12.32 -7.19
C LEU A 25 -14.57 12.75 -5.78
N PHE A 26 -13.62 12.90 -4.85
CA PHE A 26 -13.82 13.40 -3.48
C PHE A 26 -15.15 12.94 -2.87
N ILE A 27 -15.35 11.62 -2.83
CA ILE A 27 -16.63 11.05 -2.42
C ILE A 27 -16.82 11.30 -0.92
N PRO A 28 -17.93 11.92 -0.50
CA PRO A 28 -18.18 12.26 0.91
C PRO A 28 -18.23 11.01 1.80
N VAL A 29 -17.60 11.10 2.97
CA VAL A 29 -17.45 10.00 3.93
C VAL A 29 -18.78 9.62 4.57
N GLU A 30 -19.74 10.55 4.60
CA GLU A 30 -21.05 10.41 5.23
C GLU A 30 -21.99 9.46 4.44
N ARG A 31 -21.59 9.04 3.23
CA ARG A 31 -22.38 8.17 2.35
C ARG A 31 -21.58 6.93 1.95
N PRO A 32 -21.40 5.95 2.86
CA PRO A 32 -20.74 4.70 2.52
C PRO A 32 -21.47 4.01 1.37
N SER A 33 -20.73 3.64 0.33
CA SER A 33 -21.29 2.98 -0.85
C SER A 33 -20.29 1.99 -1.44
N LEU A 34 -20.81 0.97 -2.12
CA LEU A 34 -19.98 0.03 -2.87
C LEU A 34 -19.13 0.75 -3.93
N PHE A 35 -19.66 1.83 -4.53
CA PHE A 35 -18.92 2.66 -5.45
C PHE A 35 -17.73 3.36 -4.79
N ALA A 36 -17.93 3.99 -3.62
CA ALA A 36 -16.84 4.60 -2.85
C ALA A 36 -15.76 3.58 -2.48
N MET A 37 -16.18 2.37 -2.08
CA MET A 37 -15.28 1.26 -1.78
C MET A 37 -14.42 0.87 -3.00
N LEU A 38 -15.05 0.68 -4.16
CA LEU A 38 -14.33 0.34 -5.39
C LEU A 38 -13.33 1.43 -5.77
N ILE A 39 -13.75 2.70 -5.75
CA ILE A 39 -12.88 3.84 -6.08
C ILE A 39 -11.70 3.94 -5.11
N LYS A 40 -11.91 3.66 -3.82
CA LYS A 40 -10.86 3.68 -2.80
C LYS A 40 -9.87 2.52 -2.96
N CYS A 41 -10.32 1.34 -3.39
CA CYS A 41 -9.46 0.17 -3.58
C CYS A 41 -8.66 0.20 -4.90
N LEU A 42 -9.13 0.93 -5.92
CA LEU A 42 -8.53 0.97 -7.26
C LEU A 42 -7.00 1.25 -7.26
N PRO A 43 -6.48 2.24 -6.52
CA PRO A 43 -5.04 2.47 -6.41
C PRO A 43 -4.28 1.23 -5.97
N ILE A 44 -4.70 0.57 -4.89
CA ILE A 44 -4.01 -0.61 -4.38
C ILE A 44 -4.13 -1.79 -5.35
N VAL A 45 -5.30 -2.01 -5.95
CA VAL A 45 -5.50 -3.05 -6.98
C VAL A 45 -4.56 -2.85 -8.16
N SER A 46 -4.35 -1.61 -8.60
CA SER A 46 -3.41 -1.31 -9.69
C SER A 46 -1.96 -1.66 -9.34
N LEU A 47 -1.56 -1.49 -8.07
CA LEU A 47 -0.24 -1.91 -7.58
C LEU A 47 -0.12 -3.43 -7.47
N VAL A 48 -1.18 -4.13 -7.03
CA VAL A 48 -1.25 -5.60 -7.02
C VAL A 48 -0.99 -6.14 -8.43
N VAL A 49 -1.71 -5.63 -9.43
CA VAL A 49 -1.51 -6.01 -10.84
C VAL A 49 -0.08 -5.70 -11.30
N PHE A 50 0.45 -4.53 -10.95
CA PHE A 50 1.82 -4.15 -11.29
C PHE A 50 2.85 -5.15 -10.73
N VAL A 51 2.73 -5.53 -9.45
CA VAL A 51 3.63 -6.49 -8.79
C VAL A 51 3.48 -7.90 -9.39
N LEU A 52 2.26 -8.34 -9.71
CA LEU A 52 2.04 -9.64 -10.35
C LEU A 52 2.69 -9.72 -11.75
N LEU A 53 2.59 -8.65 -12.54
CA LEU A 53 3.13 -8.62 -13.90
C LEU A 53 4.64 -8.39 -13.96
N HIS A 54 5.24 -7.74 -12.95
CA HIS A 54 6.63 -7.28 -13.03
C HIS A 54 7.54 -7.73 -11.89
N GLY A 55 6.99 -8.07 -10.71
CA GLY A 55 7.76 -8.39 -9.51
C GLY A 55 8.04 -9.88 -9.31
N MET A 56 7.48 -10.78 -10.12
CA MET A 56 7.67 -12.23 -9.96
C MET A 56 8.91 -12.79 -10.69
N SER A 57 9.81 -11.93 -11.18
CA SER A 57 10.98 -12.34 -11.94
C SER A 57 12.20 -12.54 -11.03
N LEU A 58 12.67 -13.79 -10.94
CA LEU A 58 13.95 -14.27 -10.35
C LEU A 58 13.95 -14.55 -8.82
N GLY A 59 13.84 -15.85 -8.48
CA GLY A 59 14.41 -16.51 -7.30
C GLY A 59 14.21 -15.83 -5.94
N ASP A 60 15.18 -15.03 -5.49
CA ASP A 60 15.18 -14.36 -4.20
C ASP A 60 14.22 -13.16 -4.14
N GLU A 61 13.94 -12.51 -5.28
CA GLU A 61 12.90 -11.46 -5.35
C GLU A 61 11.49 -12.03 -5.19
N TYR A 62 11.32 -13.35 -5.33
CA TYR A 62 10.02 -13.99 -5.20
C TYR A 62 9.47 -13.91 -3.77
N ALA A 63 10.31 -14.14 -2.75
CA ALA A 63 9.90 -14.03 -1.36
C ALA A 63 9.58 -12.58 -0.98
N PHE A 64 10.38 -11.63 -1.47
CA PHE A 64 10.15 -10.20 -1.31
C PHE A 64 8.82 -9.77 -1.94
N SER A 65 8.63 -10.03 -3.24
CA SER A 65 7.43 -9.67 -3.98
C SER A 65 6.18 -10.31 -3.43
N ARG A 66 6.26 -11.54 -2.89
CA ARG A 66 5.13 -12.17 -2.20
C ARG A 66 4.75 -11.45 -0.91
N ARG A 67 5.73 -11.03 -0.10
CA ARG A 67 5.45 -10.26 1.13
C ARG A 67 4.82 -8.91 0.79
N ILE A 68 5.35 -8.22 -0.22
CA ILE A 68 4.75 -6.98 -0.74
C ILE A 68 3.31 -7.23 -1.24
N LEU A 69 3.08 -8.28 -2.02
CA LEU A 69 1.76 -8.64 -2.52
C LEU A 69 0.78 -8.92 -1.37
N THR A 70 1.20 -9.68 -0.34
CA THR A 70 0.35 -9.91 0.83
C THR A 70 0.03 -8.62 1.58
N GLY A 71 1.00 -7.71 1.73
CA GLY A 71 0.76 -6.39 2.32
C GLY A 71 -0.22 -5.56 1.50
N LEU A 72 -0.14 -5.60 0.16
CA LEU A 72 -1.06 -4.90 -0.73
C LEU A 72 -2.48 -5.47 -0.62
N LEU A 73 -2.65 -6.79 -0.51
CA LEU A 73 -3.96 -7.40 -0.31
C LEU A 73 -4.59 -6.99 1.03
N PHE A 74 -3.81 -6.96 2.11
CA PHE A 74 -4.28 -6.47 3.41
C PHE A 74 -4.58 -4.97 3.40
N SER A 75 -3.82 -4.17 2.63
CA SER A 75 -4.07 -2.74 2.44
C SER A 75 -5.37 -2.51 1.67
N CYS A 76 -5.62 -3.30 0.62
CA CYS A 76 -6.87 -3.26 -0.14
C CYS A 76 -8.07 -3.65 0.73
N LEU A 77 -7.91 -4.68 1.58
CA LEU A 77 -8.93 -5.05 2.57
C LEU A 77 -9.15 -3.92 3.58
N GLY A 78 -8.09 -3.28 4.05
CA GLY A 78 -8.14 -2.09 4.90
C GLY A 78 -8.96 -0.97 4.26
N ASP A 79 -8.67 -0.64 3.00
CA ASP A 79 -9.41 0.37 2.23
C ASP A 79 -10.90 0.04 2.08
N ALA A 80 -11.22 -1.23 1.83
CA ALA A 80 -12.60 -1.69 1.72
C ALA A 80 -13.36 -1.54 3.05
N LEU A 81 -12.74 -1.96 4.16
CA LEU A 81 -13.33 -1.89 5.49
C LEU A 81 -13.47 -0.45 5.99
N LEU A 82 -12.53 0.44 5.64
CA LEU A 82 -12.55 1.83 6.08
C LEU A 82 -13.68 2.68 5.46
N VAL A 83 -14.41 2.14 4.48
CA VAL A 83 -15.56 2.82 3.85
C VAL A 83 -16.73 2.89 4.82
N TRP A 84 -16.93 1.85 5.64
CA TRP A 84 -18.01 1.80 6.62
C TRP A 84 -17.47 2.09 8.03
N PRO A 85 -18.05 3.08 8.75
CA PRO A 85 -17.57 3.46 10.08
C PRO A 85 -17.50 2.31 11.10
N HIS A 86 -18.45 1.37 11.04
CA HIS A 86 -18.51 0.23 11.97
C HIS A 86 -17.33 -0.75 11.80
N TYR A 87 -16.70 -0.79 10.62
CA TYR A 87 -15.53 -1.63 10.34
C TYR A 87 -14.21 -0.89 10.46
N PHE A 88 -14.21 0.37 10.90
CA PHE A 88 -13.01 1.20 11.01
C PHE A 88 -11.87 0.50 11.75
N LEU A 89 -12.15 -0.06 12.93
CA LEU A 89 -11.13 -0.78 13.72
C LEU A 89 -10.57 -2.00 12.98
N HIS A 90 -11.43 -2.75 12.28
CA HIS A 90 -11.02 -3.90 11.48
C HIS A 90 -10.16 -3.47 10.28
N GLY A 91 -10.51 -2.35 9.64
CA GLY A 91 -9.72 -1.74 8.57
C GLY A 91 -8.34 -1.30 9.07
N MET A 92 -8.27 -0.65 10.23
CA MET A 92 -7.01 -0.27 10.86
C MET A 92 -6.15 -1.49 11.24
N ALA A 93 -6.76 -2.56 11.74
CA ALA A 93 -6.05 -3.80 12.01
C ALA A 93 -5.49 -4.44 10.72
N ALA A 94 -6.27 -4.44 9.63
CA ALA A 94 -5.80 -4.92 8.33
C ALA A 94 -4.61 -4.09 7.81
N PHE A 95 -4.66 -2.75 7.94
CA PHE A 95 -3.51 -1.90 7.62
C PHE A 95 -2.30 -2.19 8.52
N GLY A 96 -2.51 -2.48 9.80
CA GLY A 96 -1.44 -2.90 10.71
C GLY A 96 -0.74 -4.17 10.21
N VAL A 97 -1.52 -5.19 9.82
CA VAL A 97 -0.97 -6.43 9.23
C VAL A 97 -0.21 -6.12 7.93
N ALA A 98 -0.75 -5.25 7.08
CA ALA A 98 -0.08 -4.84 5.85
C ALA A 98 1.30 -4.22 6.11
N GLN A 99 1.39 -3.32 7.09
CA GLN A 99 2.66 -2.69 7.47
C GLN A 99 3.68 -3.72 7.99
N ILE A 100 3.25 -4.67 8.83
CA ILE A 100 4.13 -5.76 9.29
C ILE A 100 4.67 -6.55 8.09
N MET A 101 3.83 -6.86 7.09
CA MET A 101 4.26 -7.56 5.87
C MET A 101 5.25 -6.73 5.05
N TYR A 102 5.02 -5.42 4.90
CA TYR A 102 5.95 -4.54 4.19
C TYR A 102 7.30 -4.44 4.91
N THR A 103 7.29 -4.21 6.23
CA THR A 103 8.54 -4.18 7.02
C THR A 103 9.27 -5.51 6.95
N ALA A 104 8.55 -6.63 7.03
CA ALA A 104 9.13 -7.95 6.85
C ALA A 104 9.69 -8.18 5.43
N ALA A 105 9.12 -7.56 4.40
CA ALA A 105 9.63 -7.62 3.04
C ALA A 105 10.98 -6.90 2.91
N PHE A 106 11.05 -5.64 3.35
CA PHE A 106 12.27 -4.84 3.28
C PHE A 106 13.35 -5.26 4.30
N GLY A 107 12.94 -5.97 5.35
CA GLY A 107 13.83 -6.44 6.40
C GLY A 107 14.26 -5.31 7.35
N PHE A 108 15.15 -5.66 8.26
CA PHE A 108 15.54 -4.83 9.40
C PHE A 108 17.04 -4.50 9.41
N LYS A 109 17.69 -4.41 8.24
CA LYS A 109 19.14 -4.18 8.17
C LYS A 109 19.49 -3.00 7.25
N PRO A 110 20.32 -2.05 7.70
CA PRO A 110 20.82 -1.86 9.07
C PRO A 110 19.76 -1.20 9.98
N LEU A 111 19.44 -1.83 11.12
CA LEU A 111 18.59 -1.22 12.16
C LEU A 111 19.41 -0.19 12.95
N ASN A 112 19.06 1.10 12.84
CA ASN A 112 19.61 2.15 13.68
C ASN A 112 18.59 2.55 14.76
N ALA A 113 18.57 1.79 15.86
CA ALA A 113 17.62 2.00 16.96
C ALA A 113 17.75 3.38 17.61
N SER A 114 18.96 3.98 17.59
CA SER A 114 19.19 5.33 18.10
C SER A 114 18.44 6.38 17.30
N LEU A 115 18.56 6.35 15.96
CA LEU A 115 17.78 7.21 15.06
C LEU A 115 16.27 7.01 15.23
N GLY A 116 15.83 5.76 15.34
CA GLY A 116 14.42 5.44 15.59
C GLY A 116 13.90 6.05 16.89
N ALA A 117 14.66 5.95 17.98
CA ALA A 117 14.32 6.55 19.26
C ALA A 117 14.31 8.09 19.21
N THR A 118 15.31 8.70 18.55
CA THR A 118 15.35 10.17 18.39
C THR A 118 14.13 10.69 17.62
N LEU A 119 13.77 10.07 16.51
CA LEU A 119 12.59 10.45 15.73
C LEU A 119 11.29 10.25 16.51
N TYR A 120 11.17 9.14 17.24
CA TYR A 120 10.00 8.89 18.07
C TYR A 120 9.83 9.95 19.16
N LEU A 121 10.92 10.31 19.85
CA LEU A 121 10.90 11.37 20.85
C LEU A 121 10.56 12.74 20.25
N LEU A 122 11.09 13.06 19.06
CA LEU A 122 10.76 14.30 18.36
C LEU A 122 9.29 14.40 17.95
N CYS A 123 8.66 13.29 17.54
CA CYS A 123 7.23 13.26 17.22
C CYS A 123 6.32 13.19 18.46
N ALA A 124 6.84 12.75 19.61
CA ALA A 124 6.10 12.64 20.86
C ALA A 124 6.12 13.93 21.70
N MET A 125 6.97 14.90 21.35
CA MET A 125 6.96 16.27 21.87
C MET A 125 5.89 17.11 21.16
#